data_AF-A0A7V4KMN8-F1
#
_entry.id   AF-A0A7V4KMN8-F1
#
_cell.length_a   1.000
_cell.length_b   1.000
_cell.length_c   1.000
_cell.angle_alpha   90.00
_cell.angle_beta   90.00
_cell.angle_gamma   90.00
#
_symmetry.space_group_name_H-M   'P 1'
#
loop_
_entity.id
_entity.type
_entity.pdbx_description
1 polymer ?
#
loop_
_entity_poly.entity_id
_entity_poly.type
_entity_poly.pdbx_seq_one_letter_code
_entity_poly.pdbx_strand_id
1 'polypeptide(L)'
;MGSLFDQVEKGLEDMVRKAREVLDTGRLQLDLMGLRREQDAAARDLGLLAWQRARGADVSPDRFEALHLRLDDLAARIAGLERQLEEARAGVSTPGGASGSAPAAPGGGSPEAPPVP
;
A
#
# COMPACT_ATOMS: atom_id res chain seq x y z
N MET A 1 45.47 7.72 4.44
CA MET A 1 44.88 6.36 4.49
C MET A 1 43.75 6.39 5.51
N GLY A 2 42.50 6.48 5.05
CA GLY A 2 41.32 6.57 5.94
C GLY A 2 39.98 6.20 5.27
N SER A 3 39.89 6.25 3.94
CA SER A 3 38.61 6.10 3.23
C SER A 3 37.93 4.74 3.34
N LEU A 4 38.67 3.66 3.60
CA LEU A 4 38.08 2.31 3.68
C LEU A 4 37.27 2.09 4.96
N PHE A 5 37.71 2.64 6.09
CA PHE A 5 36.97 2.55 7.35
C PHE A 5 35.75 3.50 7.34
N ASP A 6 35.91 4.72 6.83
CA ASP A 6 34.81 5.68 6.67
C ASP A 6 33.67 5.16 5.78
N GLN A 7 34.02 4.35 4.76
CA GLN A 7 33.05 3.79 3.82
C GLN A 7 32.28 2.60 4.39
N VAL A 8 32.89 1.87 5.34
CA VAL A 8 32.23 0.82 6.12
C VAL A 8 31.28 1.43 7.15
N GLU A 9 31.70 2.49 7.85
CA GLU A 9 30.87 3.18 8.84
C GLU A 9 29.60 3.77 8.20
N LYS A 10 29.75 4.49 7.08
CA LYS A 10 28.62 4.98 6.29
C LYS A 10 27.71 3.87 5.76
N GLY A 11 28.29 2.76 5.29
CA GLY A 11 27.52 1.62 4.81
C GLY A 11 26.69 0.95 5.91
N LEU A 12 27.21 0.92 7.14
CA LEU A 12 26.50 0.38 8.30
C LEU A 12 25.35 1.31 8.73
N GLU A 13 25.58 2.63 8.75
CA GLU A 13 24.55 3.62 9.07
C GLU A 13 23.38 3.58 8.06
N ASP A 14 23.69 3.51 6.77
CA ASP A 14 22.69 3.36 5.70
C ASP A 14 21.89 2.06 5.83
N MET A 15 22.56 0.97 6.23
CA MET A 15 21.92 -0.33 6.46
C MET A 15 20.98 -0.27 7.67
N VAL A 16 21.41 0.35 8.78
CA VAL A 16 20.59 0.52 9.98
C VAL A 16 19.36 1.36 9.69
N ARG A 17 19.51 2.45 8.93
CA ARG A 17 18.41 3.31 8.51
C ARG A 17 17.39 2.56 7.65
N LYS A 18 17.86 1.85 6.62
CA LYS A 18 17.00 1.03 5.75
C LYS A 18 16.30 -0.09 6.52
N ALA A 19 17.00 -0.73 7.45
CA ALA A 19 16.41 -1.76 8.30
C ALA A 19 15.26 -1.21 9.15
N ARG A 20 15.40 0.00 9.72
CA ARG A 20 14.32 0.67 10.46
C ARG A 20 13.13 0.99 9.55
N GLU A 21 13.37 1.56 8.38
CA GLU A 21 12.31 1.90 7.41
C GLU A 21 11.52 0.65 6.95
N VAL A 22 12.19 -0.47 6.73
CA VAL A 22 11.55 -1.75 6.37
C VAL A 22 10.77 -2.34 7.55
N LEU A 23 11.30 -2.27 8.76
CA LEU A 23 10.60 -2.74 9.97
C LEU A 23 9.33 -1.93 10.23
N ASP A 24 9.40 -0.60 10.09
CA ASP A 24 8.26 0.28 10.25
C ASP A 24 7.19 0.00 9.19
N THR A 25 7.60 -0.18 7.93
CA THR A 25 6.70 -0.59 6.84
C THR A 25 6.06 -1.96 7.11
N GLY A 26 6.84 -2.92 7.61
CA GLY A 26 6.36 -4.25 7.95
C GLY A 26 5.31 -4.23 9.05
N ARG A 27 5.49 -3.39 10.07
CA ARG A 27 4.51 -3.17 11.13
C ARG A 27 3.19 -2.61 10.59
N LEU A 28 3.26 -1.57 9.76
CA LEU A 28 2.08 -0.97 9.13
C LEU A 28 1.29 -1.98 8.28
N GLN A 29 1.99 -2.89 7.58
CA GLN A 29 1.34 -3.96 6.83
C GLN A 29 0.63 -4.99 7.72
N LEU A 30 1.24 -5.36 8.85
CA LEU A 30 0.63 -6.28 9.81
C LEU A 30 -0.63 -5.67 10.44
N ASP A 31 -0.56 -4.39 10.83
CA ASP A 31 -1.69 -3.66 11.41
C ASP A 31 -2.85 -3.57 10.40
N LEU A 32 -2.54 -3.28 9.12
CA LEU A 32 -3.52 -3.27 8.05
C LEU A 32 -4.16 -4.66 7.82
N MET A 33 -3.37 -5.74 7.87
CA MET A 33 -3.93 -7.10 7.77
C MET A 33 -4.86 -7.41 8.93
N GLY A 34 -4.54 -6.97 10.14
CA GLY A 34 -5.41 -7.09 11.31
C GLY A 34 -6.75 -6.37 11.10
N LEU A 35 -6.71 -5.10 10.73
CA LEU A 35 -7.92 -4.30 10.51
C LEU A 35 -8.79 -4.84 9.37
N ARG A 36 -8.20 -5.32 8.27
CA ARG A 36 -8.96 -5.95 7.19
C ARG A 36 -9.70 -7.21 7.64
N ARG A 37 -9.07 -8.04 8.49
CA ARG A 37 -9.74 -9.21 9.07
C ARG A 37 -10.90 -8.81 9.98
N GLU A 38 -10.73 -7.75 10.76
CA GLU A 38 -11.81 -7.21 11.59
C GLU A 38 -12.96 -6.64 10.75
N GLN A 39 -12.64 -5.96 9.65
CA GLN A 39 -13.63 -5.46 8.70
C GLN A 39 -14.43 -6.60 8.08
N ASP A 40 -13.75 -7.65 7.61
CA ASP A 40 -14.39 -8.84 7.06
C ASP A 40 -15.32 -9.53 8.08
N ALA A 41 -14.88 -9.62 9.34
CA ALA A 41 -15.68 -10.20 10.41
C ALA A 41 -16.95 -9.36 10.68
N ALA A 42 -16.80 -8.04 10.82
CA ALA A 42 -17.93 -7.14 11.04
C ALA A 42 -18.91 -7.13 9.85
N ALA A 43 -18.41 -7.20 8.62
CA ALA A 43 -19.23 -7.28 7.41
C ALA A 43 -20.02 -8.60 7.33
N ARG A 44 -19.39 -9.71 7.70
CA ARG A 44 -20.08 -11.02 7.82
C ARG A 44 -21.19 -10.96 8.87
N ASP A 45 -20.90 -10.42 10.04
CA ASP A 45 -21.89 -10.30 11.12
C ASP A 45 -23.08 -9.43 10.71
N LEU A 46 -22.83 -8.30 10.05
CA LEU A 46 -23.87 -7.43 9.52
C LEU A 46 -24.72 -8.15 8.47
N GLY A 47 -24.09 -8.89 7.55
CA GLY A 47 -24.78 -9.68 6.54
C GLY A 47 -25.68 -10.77 7.15
N LEU A 48 -25.22 -11.45 8.19
CA LEU A 48 -26.02 -12.43 8.93
C LEU A 48 -27.23 -11.78 9.59
N LEU A 49 -27.05 -10.62 10.24
CA LEU A 49 -28.16 -9.88 10.84
C LEU A 49 -29.17 -9.39 9.79
N ALA A 50 -28.69 -8.87 8.65
CA ALA A 50 -29.55 -8.45 7.54
C ALA A 50 -30.38 -9.62 7.00
N TRP A 51 -29.76 -10.80 6.84
CA TRP A 51 -30.45 -12.00 6.39
C TRP A 51 -31.50 -12.48 7.41
N GLN A 52 -31.18 -12.46 8.71
CA GLN A 52 -32.12 -12.82 9.77
C GLN A 52 -33.32 -11.87 9.79
N ARG A 53 -33.06 -10.56 9.74
CA ARG A 53 -34.09 -9.52 9.68
C ARG A 53 -35.01 -9.69 8.47
N ALA A 54 -34.44 -9.99 7.30
CA ALA A 54 -35.22 -10.24 6.08
C ALA A 54 -36.16 -11.44 6.19
N ARG A 55 -35.85 -12.40 7.07
CA ARG A 55 -36.69 -13.57 7.37
C ARG A 55 -37.68 -13.34 8.51
N GLY A 56 -37.78 -12.11 9.02
CA GLY A 56 -38.69 -11.75 10.11
C GLY A 56 -38.17 -12.10 11.50
N ALA A 57 -36.88 -12.39 11.65
CA ALA A 57 -36.28 -12.49 12.98
C ALA A 57 -36.24 -11.10 13.63
N ASP A 58 -36.51 -11.05 14.93
CA ASP A 58 -36.37 -9.83 15.71
C ASP A 58 -34.89 -9.54 15.97
N VAL A 59 -34.34 -8.64 15.16
CA VAL A 59 -32.95 -8.20 15.25
C VAL A 59 -32.93 -6.81 15.87
N SER A 60 -32.21 -6.68 16.98
CA SER A 60 -31.99 -5.40 17.66
C SER A 60 -31.47 -4.33 16.67
N PRO A 61 -32.20 -3.21 16.50
CA PRO A 61 -31.76 -2.09 15.66
C PRO A 61 -30.41 -1.53 16.12
N ASP A 62 -30.21 -1.39 17.43
CA ASP A 62 -28.98 -0.85 18.01
C ASP A 62 -27.75 -1.68 17.64
N ARG A 63 -27.90 -3.03 17.62
CA ARG A 63 -26.81 -3.92 17.20
C ARG A 63 -26.48 -3.77 15.72
N PHE A 64 -27.50 -3.56 14.89
CA PHE A 64 -27.33 -3.34 13.46
C PHE A 64 -26.60 -2.01 13.18
N GLU A 65 -27.02 -0.93 13.86
CA GLU A 65 -26.40 0.39 13.76
C GLU A 65 -24.95 0.40 14.29
N ALA A 66 -24.70 -0.26 15.43
CA ALA A 66 -23.35 -0.38 15.99
C ALA A 66 -22.37 -1.08 15.03
N LEU A 67 -22.82 -2.11 14.30
CA LEU A 67 -21.99 -2.78 13.29
C LEU A 67 -21.72 -1.89 12.08
N HIS A 68 -22.68 -1.09 11.66
CA HIS A 68 -22.48 -0.08 10.61
C HIS A 68 -21.42 0.94 11.02
N LEU A 69 -21.56 1.55 12.20
CA LEU A 69 -20.58 2.51 12.72
C LEU A 69 -19.19 1.89 12.87
N ARG A 70 -19.11 0.63 13.30
CA ARG A 70 -17.84 -0.09 13.39
C ARG A 70 -17.19 -0.29 12.03
N LEU A 71 -17.96 -0.61 10.99
CA LEU A 71 -17.43 -0.76 9.63
C LEU A 71 -16.89 0.56 9.09
N ASP A 72 -17.56 1.67 9.36
CA ASP A 72 -17.11 3.01 8.96
C ASP A 72 -15.79 3.39 9.65
N ASP A 73 -15.68 3.15 10.95
CA ASP A 73 -14.44 3.38 11.71
C ASP A 73 -13.29 2.48 11.21
N LEU A 74 -13.54 1.20 10.96
CA LEU A 74 -12.54 0.29 10.38
C LEU A 74 -12.09 0.75 8.99
N ALA A 75 -13.03 1.18 8.14
CA ALA A 75 -12.71 1.70 6.80
C ALA A 75 -11.84 2.96 6.89
N ALA A 76 -12.15 3.89 7.78
CA ALA A 76 -11.37 5.11 8.00
C ALA A 76 -9.94 4.79 8.47
N ARG A 77 -9.78 3.84 9.40
CA ARG A 77 -8.46 3.41 9.90
C ARG A 77 -7.64 2.71 8.82
N ILE A 78 -8.26 1.84 8.02
CA ILE A 78 -7.60 1.18 6.90
C ILE A 78 -7.10 2.21 5.89
N ALA A 79 -7.95 3.15 5.47
CA ALA A 79 -7.56 4.22 4.56
C ALA A 79 -6.40 5.07 5.11
N GLY A 80 -6.40 5.35 6.42
CA GLY A 80 -5.30 6.04 7.09
C GLY A 80 -3.97 5.28 7.02
N LEU A 81 -3.98 3.97 7.29
CA LEU A 81 -2.77 3.13 7.19
C LEU A 81 -2.31 2.92 5.74
N GLU A 82 -3.24 2.78 4.80
CA GLU A 82 -2.93 2.68 3.37
C GLU A 82 -2.20 3.93 2.89
N ARG A 83 -2.68 5.12 3.27
CA ARG A 83 -2.01 6.38 2.98
C ARG A 83 -0.60 6.45 3.59
N GLN A 84 -0.42 6.02 4.85
CA GLN A 84 0.90 5.99 5.48
C GLN A 84 1.86 5.03 4.77
N LEU A 85 1.37 3.88 4.29
CA LEU A 85 2.16 2.95 3.48
C LEU A 85 2.54 3.53 2.11
N GLU A 86 1.64 4.27 1.47
CA GLU A 86 1.93 4.98 0.22
C GLU A 86 2.99 6.06 0.42
N GLU A 87 2.86 6.87 1.47
CA GLU A 87 3.83 7.91 1.85
C GLU A 87 5.21 7.29 2.16
N ALA A 88 5.26 6.18 2.90
CA ALA A 88 6.49 5.45 3.18
C ALA A 88 7.15 4.91 1.91
N ARG A 89 6.38 4.38 0.96
CA ARG A 89 6.90 3.89 -0.34
C ARG A 89 7.40 5.03 -1.23
N ALA A 90 6.71 6.16 -1.25
CA ALA A 90 7.11 7.35 -1.99
C ALA A 90 8.42 7.94 -1.44
N GLY A 91 8.58 7.96 -0.11
CA GLY A 91 9.81 8.43 0.57
C GLY A 91 11.04 7.57 0.28
N VAL A 92 10.87 6.26 0.10
CA VAL A 92 11.96 5.32 -0.25
C VAL A 92 12.43 5.46 -1.71
N SER A 93 11.63 6.09 -2.58
CA SER A 93 11.91 6.18 -4.03
C SER A 93 12.86 7.32 -4.46
N THR A 94 13.55 7.99 -3.54
CA THR A 94 14.58 9.00 -3.90
C THR A 94 15.93 8.65 -3.27
N PRO A 95 16.85 8.07 -4.06
CA PRO A 95 17.92 8.90 -4.62
C PRO A 95 18.11 8.60 -6.12
N GLY A 96 17.33 9.30 -6.94
CA GLY A 96 17.54 9.36 -8.39
C GLY A 96 18.56 10.44 -8.72
N GLY A 97 19.83 10.06 -8.76
CA GLY A 97 20.88 10.87 -9.38
C GLY A 97 20.54 11.14 -10.84
N ALA A 98 20.61 12.42 -11.20
CA ALA A 98 20.76 12.83 -12.59
C ALA A 98 22.07 12.24 -13.14
N SER A 99 21.95 11.25 -14.01
CA SER A 99 22.94 10.91 -15.04
C SER A 99 22.17 10.01 -16.02
N GLY A 100 21.61 10.53 -17.10
CA GLY A 100 22.40 11.11 -18.18
C GLY A 100 22.88 9.98 -19.08
N SER A 101 21.98 9.39 -19.85
CA SER A 101 22.31 8.57 -21.03
C SER A 101 21.17 8.66 -22.03
N ALA A 102 21.06 9.82 -22.66
CA ALA A 102 20.89 9.83 -24.11
C ALA A 102 22.31 9.93 -24.69
N PRO A 103 22.67 9.06 -25.63
CA PRO A 103 22.90 9.60 -26.95
C PRO A 103 22.23 8.79 -28.07
N ALA A 104 21.82 9.58 -29.06
CA ALA A 104 21.35 9.26 -30.39
C ALA A 104 21.92 7.98 -31.03
N ALA A 105 21.06 7.28 -31.78
CA ALA A 105 21.44 6.65 -33.04
C ALA A 105 20.38 6.97 -34.13
N PRO A 106 20.80 7.11 -35.40
CA PRO A 106 20.13 7.94 -36.39
C PRO A 106 19.30 7.13 -37.41
N GLY A 107 18.27 7.80 -37.97
CA GLY A 107 17.83 7.69 -39.36
C GLY A 107 17.52 6.31 -39.95
N GLY A 108 16.23 6.08 -40.25
CA GLY A 108 15.82 5.02 -41.17
C GLY A 108 14.34 5.05 -41.51
N GLY A 109 13.96 5.85 -42.52
CA GLY A 109 12.90 5.55 -43.49
C GLY A 109 11.43 5.52 -43.01
N SER A 110 10.66 6.51 -43.45
CA SER A 110 9.19 6.52 -43.50
C SER A 110 8.59 5.41 -44.41
N PRO A 111 7.26 5.15 -44.35
CA PRO A 111 6.64 3.88 -44.69
C PRO A 111 6.26 3.78 -46.17
N GLU A 112 6.49 2.61 -46.78
CA GLU A 112 6.01 2.30 -48.13
C GLU A 112 5.07 1.09 -48.07
N ALA A 113 3.78 1.38 -48.24
CA ALA A 113 2.74 0.37 -48.46
C ALA A 113 2.83 -0.18 -49.89
N PRO A 114 2.40 -1.43 -50.12
CA PRO A 114 1.86 -1.80 -51.42
C PRO A 114 0.43 -2.36 -51.37
N PRO A 115 -0.26 -2.38 -52.51
CA PRO A 115 -1.71 -2.25 -52.62
C PRO A 115 -2.46 -3.59 -52.58
N VAL A 116 -3.76 -3.46 -52.29
CA VAL A 116 -4.80 -4.50 -52.29
C VAL A 116 -5.11 -4.96 -53.73
N PRO A 117 -5.35 -6.25 -53.96
CA PRO A 117 -6.37 -6.72 -54.91
C PRO A 117 -7.66 -7.14 -54.20
#